data_AF-A0A2D4J961-F1
#
_entry.id   AF-A0A2D4J961-F1
#
_cell.length_a   1.000
_cell.length_b   1.000
_cell.length_c   1.000
_cell.angle_alpha   90.00
_cell.angle_beta   90.00
_cell.angle_gamma   90.00
#
_symmetry.space_group_name_H-M   'P 1'
#
loop_
_entity.id
_entity.type
_entity.pdbx_description
1 polymer ?
#
loop_
_entity_poly.entity_id
_entity_poly.type
_entity_poly.pdbx_seq_one_letter_code
_entity_poly.pdbx_strand_id
1 'polypeptide(L)'
;EGTDARQIQNYRPISLLNSDYKIFTTIIANRLKNLLNDYIHGDQNGFLPGRQIQNNLRTVIDVLEYYETHPEKQVSLVFLDAQKGFDNLSWQFMIQQIYNMNLGTNFEHT
;
A
#
# COMPACT_ATOMS: atom_id res chain seq x y z
N GLU A 1 10.82 11.99 16.31
CA GLU A 1 9.46 12.48 16.59
C GLU A 1 8.64 11.33 17.14
N GLY A 2 8.37 11.35 18.44
CA GLY A 2 7.58 10.31 19.11
C GLY A 2 6.30 10.96 19.61
N THR A 3 5.16 10.58 19.03
CA THR A 3 3.84 11.03 19.46
C THR A 3 3.57 10.65 20.92
N ASP A 4 2.95 11.54 21.70
CA ASP A 4 2.69 11.35 23.13
C ASP A 4 1.89 10.06 23.41
N ALA A 5 2.48 9.13 24.17
CA ALA A 5 1.88 7.85 24.53
C ALA A 5 0.62 7.98 25.41
N ARG A 6 0.35 9.16 25.97
CA ARG A 6 -0.87 9.44 26.73
C ARG A 6 -2.08 9.70 25.83
N GLN A 7 -1.88 9.99 24.55
CA GLN A 7 -2.99 10.21 23.62
C GLN A 7 -3.42 8.89 22.97
N ILE A 8 -4.67 8.51 23.21
CA ILE A 8 -5.23 7.23 22.75
C ILE A 8 -5.16 7.09 21.22
N GLN A 9 -5.24 8.20 20.50
CA GLN A 9 -5.16 8.22 19.04
C GLN A 9 -3.82 7.73 18.46
N ASN A 10 -2.76 7.66 19.27
CA ASN A 10 -1.42 7.25 18.85
C ASN A 10 -1.19 5.73 18.98
N TYR A 11 -2.09 5.01 19.64
CA TYR A 11 -2.01 3.54 19.70
C TYR A 11 -2.32 2.94 18.32
N ARG A 12 -1.55 1.91 17.96
CA ARG A 12 -1.85 1.03 16.82
C ARG A 12 -2.39 -0.29 17.36
N PRO A 13 -3.71 -0.50 17.40
CA PRO A 13 -4.27 -1.74 17.89
C PRO A 13 -3.84 -2.92 17.00
N ILE A 14 -3.56 -4.07 17.62
CA ILE A 14 -3.24 -5.32 16.91
C ILE A 14 -4.42 -6.26 17.09
N SER A 15 -5.00 -6.72 15.99
CA SER A 15 -6.06 -7.72 16.02
C SER A 15 -5.48 -9.12 16.22
N LEU A 16 -5.78 -9.73 17.37
CA LEU A 16 -5.45 -11.12 17.68
C LEU A 16 -6.53 -12.05 17.13
N LEU A 17 -6.40 -12.38 15.84
CA LEU A 17 -7.33 -13.27 15.12
C LEU A 17 -6.89 -14.74 15.22
N ASN A 18 -7.84 -15.68 15.10
CA ASN A 18 -7.56 -17.11 15.16
C ASN A 18 -6.71 -17.58 13.97
N SER A 19 -6.04 -18.73 14.15
CA SER A 19 -5.15 -19.30 13.14
C SER A 19 -5.87 -19.65 11.83
N ASP A 20 -7.12 -20.16 11.90
CA ASP A 20 -7.86 -20.57 10.71
C ASP A 20 -8.16 -19.36 9.81
N TYR A 21 -8.55 -18.23 10.41
CA TYR A 21 -8.73 -16.98 9.68
C TYR A 21 -7.43 -16.51 9.03
N LYS A 22 -6.30 -16.59 9.75
CA LYS A 22 -4.99 -16.20 9.21
C LYS A 22 -4.56 -17.08 8.03
N ILE A 23 -4.80 -18.40 8.12
CA ILE A 23 -4.53 -19.34 7.03
C ILE A 23 -5.37 -18.95 5.81
N PHE A 24 -6.67 -18.77 6.00
CA PHE A 24 -7.60 -18.45 4.92
C PHE A 24 -7.25 -17.13 4.23
N THR A 25 -7.06 -16.06 5.01
CA THR A 25 -6.69 -14.74 4.47
C THR A 25 -5.33 -14.74 3.79
N THR A 26 -4.37 -15.54 4.27
CA THR A 26 -3.06 -15.70 3.62
C THR A 26 -3.20 -16.34 2.24
N ILE A 27 -4.04 -17.36 2.10
CA ILE A 27 -4.32 -18.01 0.80
C ILE A 27 -4.91 -16.99 -0.18
N ILE A 28 -5.91 -16.22 0.25
CA ILE A 28 -6.54 -15.18 -0.57
C ILE A 28 -5.50 -14.11 -0.96
N ALA A 29 -4.75 -13.58 0.00
CA ALA A 29 -3.76 -12.54 -0.24
C ALA A 29 -2.70 -12.98 -1.25
N ASN A 30 -2.23 -14.24 -1.17
CA ASN A 30 -1.24 -14.76 -2.11
C ASN A 30 -1.79 -14.92 -3.54
N ARG A 31 -3.07 -15.29 -3.68
CA ARG A 31 -3.73 -15.33 -5.00
C ARG A 31 -3.90 -13.91 -5.58
N LEU A 32 -4.36 -12.97 -4.77
CA LEU A 32 -4.58 -11.59 -5.18
C LEU A 32 -3.27 -10.87 -5.55
N LYS A 33 -2.17 -11.11 -4.82
CA LYS A 33 -0.87 -10.50 -5.09
C LYS A 33 -0.40 -10.67 -6.54
N ASN A 34 -0.61 -11.85 -7.12
CA ASN A 34 -0.20 -12.12 -8.49
C ASN A 34 -1.03 -11.30 -9.49
N LEU A 35 -2.35 -11.25 -9.29
CA LEU A 35 -3.26 -10.48 -10.13
C LEU A 35 -3.00 -8.98 -9.99
N LEU A 36 -2.92 -8.49 -8.75
CA LEU A 36 -2.69 -7.07 -8.45
C LEU A 36 -1.35 -6.55 -8.97
N ASN A 37 -0.38 -7.43 -9.22
CA ASN A 37 0.88 -7.02 -9.80
C ASN A 37 0.71 -6.48 -11.24
N ASP A 38 -0.34 -6.91 -11.95
CA ASP A 38 -0.66 -6.43 -13.30
C ASP A 38 -1.58 -5.18 -13.28
N TYR A 39 -2.42 -5.05 -12.25
CA TYR A 39 -3.37 -3.92 -12.12
C TYR A 39 -2.75 -2.68 -11.48
N ILE A 40 -1.80 -2.85 -10.57
CA ILE A 40 -1.20 -1.74 -9.82
C ILE A 40 0.04 -1.23 -10.56
N HIS A 41 0.14 0.10 -10.74
CA HIS A 41 1.28 0.74 -11.42
C HIS A 41 2.63 0.35 -10.80
N GLY A 42 3.67 0.25 -11.62
CA GLY A 42 5.01 -0.22 -11.21
C GLY A 42 5.66 0.60 -10.10
N ASP A 43 5.32 1.88 -10.00
CA ASP A 43 5.85 2.79 -8.97
C ASP A 43 5.38 2.44 -7.54
N GLN A 44 4.30 1.67 -7.40
CA GLN A 44 3.87 1.17 -6.09
C GLN A 44 4.73 -0.03 -5.69
N ASN A 45 5.79 0.23 -4.94
CA ASN A 45 6.79 -0.78 -4.58
C ASN A 45 6.46 -1.62 -3.33
N GLY A 46 5.36 -1.33 -2.62
CA GLY A 46 4.97 -2.02 -1.38
C GLY A 46 4.04 -3.21 -1.61
N PHE A 47 4.19 -4.25 -0.78
CA PHE A 47 3.27 -5.38 -0.59
C PHE A 47 2.99 -6.30 -1.80
N LEU A 48 3.64 -6.06 -2.95
CA LEU A 48 3.53 -6.87 -4.16
C LEU A 48 4.81 -7.67 -4.44
N PRO A 49 4.70 -8.88 -5.00
CA PRO A 49 5.86 -9.73 -5.27
C PRO A 49 6.79 -9.11 -6.31
N GLY A 50 8.09 -9.25 -6.11
CA GLY A 50 9.11 -8.74 -7.04
C GLY A 50 9.35 -7.23 -6.99
N ARG A 51 8.60 -6.49 -6.17
CA ARG A 51 8.78 -5.04 -5.98
C ARG A 51 9.58 -4.74 -4.71
N GLN A 52 10.48 -3.78 -4.81
CA GLN A 52 11.50 -3.53 -3.78
C GLN A 52 11.47 -2.07 -3.34
N ILE A 53 11.53 -1.83 -2.02
CA ILE A 53 11.53 -0.47 -1.47
C ILE A 53 12.76 0.33 -1.92
N GLN A 54 13.85 -0.36 -2.25
CA GLN A 54 15.06 0.23 -2.83
C GLN A 54 14.80 0.95 -4.15
N ASN A 55 13.79 0.53 -4.92
CA ASN A 55 13.42 1.21 -6.17
C ASN A 55 12.95 2.64 -5.90
N ASN A 56 12.11 2.85 -4.88
CA ASN A 56 11.67 4.19 -4.48
C ASN A 56 12.85 5.08 -4.09
N LEU A 57 13.81 4.53 -3.33
CA LEU A 57 15.01 5.27 -2.94
C LEU A 57 15.83 5.66 -4.17
N ARG A 58 16.02 4.75 -5.13
CA ARG A 58 16.74 5.06 -6.37
C ARG A 58 16.02 6.13 -7.17
N THR A 59 14.70 6.05 -7.34
CA THR A 59 13.91 7.08 -8.02
C THR A 59 14.12 8.47 -7.40
N VAL A 60 14.12 8.58 -6.07
CA VAL A 60 14.37 9.88 -5.40
C VAL A 60 15.78 10.38 -5.67
N ILE A 61 16.79 9.51 -5.62
CA ILE A 61 18.18 9.87 -5.93
C ILE A 61 18.30 10.32 -7.39
N ASP A 62 17.72 9.59 -8.33
CA ASP A 62 17.72 9.93 -9.77
C ASP A 62 17.10 11.32 -10.01
N VAL A 63 16.00 11.64 -9.34
CA VAL A 63 15.37 12.96 -9.41
C VAL A 63 16.32 14.03 -8.87
N LEU A 64 16.95 13.81 -7.71
CA LEU A 64 17.88 14.80 -7.15
C LEU A 64 19.10 15.02 -8.05
N GLU A 65 19.74 13.96 -8.52
CA GLU A 65 20.89 14.01 -9.45
C GLU A 65 20.53 14.75 -10.76
N TYR A 66 19.32 14.50 -11.29
CA TYR A 66 18.85 15.16 -12.51
C TYR A 66 18.70 16.68 -12.31
N TYR A 67 18.13 17.13 -11.19
CA TYR A 67 17.92 18.58 -10.96
C TYR A 67 19.19 19.29 -10.49
N GLU A 68 20.16 18.59 -9.90
CA GLU A 68 21.50 19.13 -9.63
C GLU A 68 22.23 19.52 -10.93
N THR A 69 22.02 18.76 -12.00
CA THR A 69 22.61 19.03 -13.32
C THR A 69 21.80 20.01 -14.19
N HIS A 70 20.61 20.42 -13.75
CA HIS A 70 19.69 21.32 -14.47
C HIS A 70 19.19 22.47 -13.57
N PRO A 71 20.08 23.42 -13.19
CA PRO A 71 19.77 24.48 -12.23
C PRO A 71 18.69 25.46 -12.73
N GLU A 72 18.37 25.45 -14.02
CA GLU A 72 17.29 26.24 -14.61
C GLU A 72 15.88 25.68 -14.31
N LYS A 73 15.79 24.43 -13.85
CA LYS A 73 14.52 23.76 -13.53
C LYS A 73 14.31 23.70 -12.03
N GLN A 74 13.04 23.73 -11.62
CA GLN A 74 12.66 23.62 -10.22
C GLN A 74 11.97 22.28 -9.95
N VAL A 75 12.21 21.72 -8.77
CA VAL A 75 11.58 20.48 -8.29
C VAL A 75 11.08 20.67 -6.86
N SER A 76 10.01 19.96 -6.50
CA SER A 76 9.52 19.87 -5.14
C SER A 76 9.18 18.41 -4.83
N LEU A 77 9.67 17.93 -3.69
CA LEU A 77 9.35 16.59 -3.19
C LEU A 77 8.23 16.71 -2.16
N VAL A 78 7.14 15.97 -2.37
CA VAL A 78 5.98 15.96 -1.48
C VAL A 78 5.89 14.59 -0.82
N PHE A 79 5.99 14.56 0.51
CA PHE A 79 5.85 13.35 1.31
C PHE A 79 4.44 13.30 1.89
N LEU A 80 3.68 12.27 1.51
CA LEU A 80 2.31 12.05 1.96
C LEU A 80 2.26 10.78 2.83
N ASP A 81 1.59 10.88 3.99
CA ASP A 81 1.31 9.73 4.85
C ASP A 81 -0.18 9.70 5.20
N ALA A 82 -0.77 8.51 5.17
CA ALA A 82 -2.18 8.31 5.49
C ALA A 82 -2.33 7.92 6.97
N GLN A 83 -2.89 8.84 7.77
CA GLN A 83 -3.16 8.56 9.17
C GLN A 83 -4.13 7.38 9.31
N LYS A 84 -3.73 6.36 10.08
CA LYS A 84 -4.54 5.17 10.37
C LYS A 84 -5.16 4.56 9.11
N GLY A 85 -4.32 4.33 8.09
CA GLY A 85 -4.75 3.89 6.77
C GLY A 85 -5.78 2.75 6.78
N PHE A 86 -5.60 1.71 7.62
CA PHE A 86 -6.53 0.58 7.72
C PHE A 86 -7.86 0.91 8.42
N ASP A 87 -7.86 1.82 9.39
CA ASP A 87 -9.08 2.21 10.12
C ASP A 87 -9.96 3.14 9.28
N ASN A 88 -9.36 3.85 8.32
CA ASN A 88 -10.02 4.86 7.49
C ASN A 88 -10.40 4.38 6.07
N LEU A 89 -10.34 3.07 5.81
CA LEU A 89 -10.74 2.51 4.51
C LEU A 89 -12.25 2.53 4.31
N SER A 90 -12.70 2.94 3.13
CA SER A 90 -14.09 2.74 2.70
C SER A 90 -14.29 1.31 2.20
N TRP A 91 -15.09 0.53 2.94
CA TRP A 91 -15.47 -0.83 2.53
C TRP A 91 -16.25 -0.85 1.21
N GLN A 92 -17.13 0.14 0.99
CA GLN A 92 -17.88 0.24 -0.26
C GLN A 92 -16.94 0.43 -1.45
N PHE A 93 -15.92 1.28 -1.30
CA PHE A 93 -14.90 1.47 -2.33
C PHE A 93 -14.14 0.17 -2.61
N MET A 94 -13.69 -0.54 -1.57
CA MET A 94 -12.95 -1.80 -1.73
C MET A 94 -13.76 -2.87 -2.47
N ILE A 95 -15.04 -3.02 -2.12
CA ILE A 95 -15.97 -3.95 -2.79
C ILE A 95 -16.14 -3.55 -4.26
N GLN A 96 -16.34 -2.25 -4.55
CA GLN A 96 -16.45 -1.77 -5.92
C GLN A 96 -15.19 -2.04 -6.75
N GLN A 97 -14.00 -1.92 -6.14
CA GLN A 97 -12.75 -2.24 -6.85
C GLN A 97 -12.64 -3.72 -7.20
N ILE A 98 -13.09 -4.63 -6.33
CA ILE A 98 -13.13 -6.07 -6.63
C ILE A 98 -14.01 -6.35 -7.86
N TYR A 99 -15.18 -5.71 -7.95
CA TYR A 99 -16.05 -5.80 -9.12
C TYR A 99 -15.36 -5.24 -10.38
N ASN A 100 -14.76 -4.06 -10.28
CA ASN A 100 -14.10 -3.41 -11.42
C ASN A 100 -12.89 -4.20 -11.94
N MET A 101 -12.19 -4.93 -11.06
CA MET A 101 -11.07 -5.78 -11.41
C MET A 101 -11.50 -7.09 -12.10
N ASN A 102 -12.81 -7.39 -12.17
CA ASN A 102 -13.35 -8.63 -12.74
C ASN A 102 -12.70 -9.90 -12.15
N LEU A 103 -12.47 -9.92 -10.83
CA LEU A 103 -11.82 -11.05 -10.14
C LEU A 103 -12.70 -12.32 -10.09
N GLY A 104 -13.91 -12.27 -10.64
CA GLY A 104 -14.87 -13.36 -10.76
C GLY A 104 -15.81 -13.45 -9.55
N THR A 105 -17.01 -14.01 -9.78
CA THR A 105 -18.08 -14.12 -8.77
C THR A 105 -17.73 -15.00 -7.56
N ASN A 106 -16.65 -15.78 -7.66
CA ASN A 106 -16.15 -16.62 -6.57
C ASN A 106 -15.67 -15.80 -5.36
N PHE A 107 -15.24 -14.54 -5.57
CA PHE A 107 -14.89 -13.62 -4.48
C PHE A 107 -16.11 -12.85 -3.93
N GLU A 108 -17.27 -12.90 -4.59
CA GLU A 108 -18.47 -12.16 -4.21
C GLU A 108 -19.27 -12.86 -3.08
N HIS A 109 -19.11 -14.18 -2.96
CA HIS A 109 -19.86 -15.02 -2.02
C HIS A 109 -19.01 -15.69 -0.93
N THR A 110 -17.74 -15.30 -0.81
CA THR A 110 -16.81 -15.78 0.23
C THR A 110 -16.88 -14.87 1.46
#